data_AF-A0A9R1LSB3-F1
#
_entry.id   AF-A0A9R1LSB3-F1
#
_cell.length_a   1.000
_cell.length_b   1.000
_cell.length_c   1.000
_cell.angle_alpha   90.00
_cell.angle_beta   90.00
_cell.angle_gamma   90.00
#
_symmetry.space_group_name_H-M   'P 1'
#
loop_
_entity.id
_entity.type
_entity.pdbx_description
1 polymer ?
#
loop_
_entity_poly.entity_id
_entity_poly.type
_entity_poly.pdbx_seq_one_letter_code
_entity_poly.pdbx_strand_id
1 'polypeptide(L)'
;LALVHLPFTTAGGGEVAAPFDYKKALHSSLLYFEAQRSGRLPHNQRVKWRGHSGLADGLQQGVDLVGGYYDAGDNVKFGLP
;
A
#
# COMPACT_ATOMS: atom_id res chain seq x y z
N LEU A 1 -35.19 49.10 -23.39
CA LEU A 1 -34.31 49.30 -22.22
C LEU A 1 -34.20 47.95 -21.52
N ALA A 2 -33.05 47.27 -21.65
CA ALA A 2 -32.83 45.94 -21.10
C ALA A 2 -32.41 46.03 -19.63
N LEU A 3 -32.96 45.18 -18.77
CA LEU A 3 -32.37 44.87 -17.46
C LEU A 3 -32.71 43.41 -17.12
N VAL A 4 -31.90 42.52 -17.70
CA VAL A 4 -31.80 41.12 -17.27
C VAL A 4 -31.04 41.14 -15.95
N HIS A 5 -31.72 40.78 -14.86
CA HIS A 5 -31.07 40.55 -13.57
C HIS A 5 -30.49 39.13 -13.60
N LEU A 6 -29.22 39.00 -14.01
CA LEU A 6 -28.47 37.76 -13.87
C LEU A 6 -28.16 37.54 -12.38
N PRO A 7 -28.43 36.36 -11.79
CA PRO A 7 -27.86 36.04 -10.50
C PRO A 7 -26.34 35.94 -10.67
N PHE A 8 -25.60 36.77 -9.93
CA PHE A 8 -24.17 36.63 -9.77
C PHE A 8 -23.89 35.26 -9.13
N THR A 9 -23.49 34.27 -9.93
CA THR A 9 -22.77 33.11 -9.41
C THR A 9 -21.44 33.62 -8.90
N THR A 10 -21.24 33.53 -7.59
CA THR A 10 -19.91 33.65 -7.02
C THR A 10 -19.15 32.39 -7.45
N ALA A 11 -18.28 32.54 -8.45
CA ALA A 11 -17.24 31.54 -8.73
C ALA A 11 -16.17 31.68 -7.63
N GLY A 12 -16.54 31.28 -6.42
CA GLY A 12 -15.65 31.09 -5.28
C GLY A 12 -15.61 29.61 -4.96
N GLY A 13 -15.13 28.81 -5.91
CA GLY A 13 -14.86 27.38 -5.71
C GLY A 13 -13.69 27.21 -4.76
N GLY A 14 -13.89 27.51 -3.48
CA GLY A 14 -13.09 26.94 -2.41
C GLY A 14 -13.41 25.46 -2.40
N GLU A 15 -12.55 24.67 -3.03
CA GLU A 15 -12.60 23.22 -2.93
C GLU A 15 -12.35 22.88 -1.46
N VAL A 16 -13.44 22.72 -0.70
CA VAL A 16 -13.35 22.20 0.67
C VAL A 16 -12.84 20.78 0.49
N ALA A 17 -11.54 20.58 0.74
CA ALA A 17 -10.91 19.27 0.61
C ALA A 17 -11.78 18.27 1.38
N ALA A 18 -12.32 17.27 0.66
CA ALA A 18 -13.12 16.24 1.29
C ALA A 18 -12.29 15.63 2.43
N PRO A 19 -12.90 15.38 3.61
CA PRO A 19 -12.17 14.82 4.74
C PRO A 19 -11.49 13.51 4.33
N PHE A 20 -10.21 13.35 4.69
CA PHE A 20 -9.45 12.15 4.36
C PHE A 20 -10.07 10.92 5.04
N ASP A 21 -10.24 9.83 4.27
CA ASP A 21 -10.66 8.54 4.82
C ASP A 21 -9.46 7.80 5.44
N TYR A 22 -9.17 8.12 6.70
CA TYR A 22 -8.08 7.49 7.45
C TYR A 22 -8.29 5.98 7.67
N LYS A 23 -9.54 5.50 7.67
CA LYS A 23 -9.83 4.07 7.79
C LYS A 23 -9.34 3.34 6.54
N LYS A 24 -9.62 3.88 5.36
CA LYS A 24 -9.11 3.35 4.10
C LYS A 24 -7.59 3.46 4.02
N ALA A 25 -7.02 4.59 4.43
CA ALA A 25 -5.57 4.79 4.43
C ALA A 25 -4.85 3.74 5.29
N LEU A 26 -5.28 3.58 6.55
CA LEU A 26 -4.71 2.59 7.46
C LEU A 26 -4.87 1.16 6.93
N HIS A 27 -6.03 0.83 6.38
CA HIS A 27 -6.25 -0.49 5.78
C HIS A 27 -5.28 -0.79 4.65
N SER A 28 -5.05 0.18 3.76
CA SER A 28 -4.08 0.07 2.67
C SER A 28 -2.65 -0.04 3.17
N SER A 29 -2.28 0.71 4.21
CA SER A 29 -0.94 0.62 4.83
C SER A 29 -0.67 -0.77 5.38
N LEU A 30 -1.67 -1.45 5.95
CA LEU A 30 -1.52 -2.85 6.39
C LEU A 30 -1.38 -3.82 5.21
N LEU A 31 -2.12 -3.59 4.13
CA LEU A 31 -2.00 -4.40 2.91
C LEU A 31 -0.62 -4.24 2.25
N TYR A 32 0.01 -3.07 2.35
CA TYR A 32 1.38 -2.85 1.87
C TYR A 32 2.36 -3.82 2.54
N PHE A 33 2.32 -3.97 3.86
CA PHE A 33 3.19 -4.94 4.55
C PHE A 33 2.89 -6.38 4.13
N GLU A 34 1.61 -6.77 3.98
CA GLU A 34 1.28 -8.11 3.46
C GLU A 34 1.82 -8.34 2.05
N ALA A 35 1.82 -7.29 1.23
CA ALA A 35 2.34 -7.31 -0.12
C ALA A 35 3.87 -7.38 -0.18
N GLN A 36 4.59 -7.20 0.93
CA GLN A 36 6.06 -7.29 1.02
C GLN A 36 6.56 -8.62 1.64
N ARG A 37 5.68 -9.50 2.11
CA ARG A 37 6.08 -10.78 2.73
C ARG A 37 6.92 -11.64 1.78
N SER A 38 8.02 -12.19 2.27
CA SER A 38 8.77 -13.26 1.59
C SER A 38 8.43 -14.62 2.21
N GLY A 39 8.86 -15.71 1.59
CA GLY A 39 8.69 -17.06 2.11
C GLY A 39 7.34 -17.69 1.81
N ARG A 40 6.93 -18.59 2.70
CA ARG A 40 5.64 -19.27 2.62
C ARG A 40 4.51 -18.35 3.08
N LEU A 41 3.76 -17.82 2.12
CA LEU A 41 2.54 -17.06 2.40
C LEU A 41 1.45 -17.91 3.09
N PRO A 42 0.70 -17.34 4.04
CA PRO A 42 -0.40 -18.04 4.70
C PRO A 42 -1.60 -18.20 3.76
N HIS A 43 -2.41 -19.25 3.95
CA HIS A 43 -3.57 -19.55 3.10
C HIS A 43 -4.63 -18.43 3.07
N ASN A 44 -4.72 -17.65 4.14
CA ASN A 44 -5.67 -16.53 4.27
C ASN A 44 -5.08 -15.17 3.78
N GLN A 45 -3.96 -15.18 3.05
CA GLN A 45 -3.34 -13.97 2.47
C GLN A 45 -4.36 -13.19 1.62
N ARG A 46 -4.45 -11.87 1.85
CA ARG A 46 -5.41 -10.98 1.17
C ARG A 46 -4.88 -10.50 -0.18
N VAL A 47 -3.57 -10.29 -0.30
CA VAL A 47 -2.89 -9.85 -1.52
C VAL A 47 -2.75 -11.01 -2.51
N LYS A 48 -3.75 -11.19 -3.39
CA LYS A 48 -3.89 -12.39 -4.25
C LYS A 48 -2.87 -12.53 -5.37
N TRP A 49 -2.21 -11.44 -5.78
CA TRP A 49 -1.18 -11.47 -6.81
C TRP A 49 0.21 -11.88 -6.29
N ARG A 50 0.38 -12.01 -4.97
CA ARG A 50 1.62 -12.51 -4.36
C ARG A 50 1.57 -14.03 -4.21
N GLY A 51 2.70 -14.69 -4.51
CA GLY A 51 2.91 -16.13 -4.30
C GLY A 51 4.10 -16.41 -3.36
N HIS A 52 4.34 -17.70 -3.09
CA HIS A 52 5.50 -18.16 -2.34
C HIS A 52 6.81 -17.73 -3.04
N SER A 53 7.76 -17.17 -2.30
CA SER A 53 9.04 -16.67 -2.83
C SER A 53 10.17 -16.85 -1.80
N GLY A 54 11.44 -16.78 -2.21
CA GLY A 54 12.58 -16.86 -1.27
C GLY A 54 12.64 -18.16 -0.45
N LEU A 55 12.21 -19.30 -1.03
CA LEU A 55 12.12 -20.58 -0.31
C LEU A 55 13.47 -21.28 -0.08
N ALA A 56 14.53 -20.79 -0.72
CA ALA A 56 15.90 -21.28 -0.57
C ALA A 56 16.78 -20.34 0.26
N ASP A 57 16.20 -19.29 0.85
CA ASP A 57 16.96 -18.29 1.58
C ASP A 57 17.63 -18.92 2.81
N GLY A 58 18.95 -18.75 2.91
CA GLY A 58 19.79 -19.35 3.97
C GLY A 58 20.35 -20.74 3.67
N LEU A 59 19.86 -21.43 2.62
CA LEU A 59 20.25 -22.81 2.30
C LEU A 59 21.77 -22.99 2.13
N GLN A 60 22.44 -22.03 1.47
CA GLN A 60 23.90 -22.07 1.26
C GLN A 60 24.70 -22.00 2.57
N GLN A 61 24.12 -21.44 3.62
CA GLN A 61 24.73 -21.31 4.94
C GLN A 61 24.20 -22.37 5.92
N GLY A 62 23.37 -23.32 5.43
CA GLY A 62 22.78 -24.38 6.25
C GLY A 62 21.75 -23.88 7.28
N VAL A 63 21.19 -22.68 7.09
CA VAL A 63 20.21 -22.07 7.99
C VAL A 63 18.90 -21.77 7.27
N ASP A 64 17.79 -21.72 8.01
CA ASP A 64 16.50 -21.31 7.45
C ASP A 64 16.30 -19.80 7.61
N LEU A 65 16.37 -19.06 6.50
CA LEU A 65 16.09 -17.63 6.43
C LEU A 65 14.85 -17.32 5.58
N VAL A 66 13.99 -18.31 5.37
CA VAL A 66 12.71 -18.17 4.68
C VAL A 66 11.76 -17.31 5.53
N GLY A 67 11.01 -16.40 4.89
CA GLY A 67 10.10 -15.48 5.58
C GLY A 67 10.59 -14.04 5.61
N GLY A 68 10.08 -13.23 6.53
CA GLY A 68 10.40 -11.80 6.64
C GLY A 68 9.75 -10.93 5.55
N TYR A 69 10.28 -9.73 5.36
CA TYR A 69 9.77 -8.74 4.42
C TYR A 69 10.87 -8.29 3.47
N TYR A 70 10.50 -8.03 2.22
CA TYR A 70 11.35 -7.27 1.31
C TYR A 70 11.35 -5.81 1.71
N ASP A 71 12.53 -5.20 1.65
CA ASP A 71 12.77 -3.86 2.16
C ASP A 71 12.02 -2.79 1.35
N ALA A 72 12.13 -2.84 0.02
CA ALA A 72 11.52 -1.86 -0.88
C ALA A 72 10.95 -2.52 -2.15
N GLY A 73 11.23 -1.93 -3.32
CA GLY A 73 10.80 -2.44 -4.63
C GLY A 73 11.66 -3.61 -5.14
N ASP A 74 12.68 -4.01 -4.41
CA ASP A 74 13.55 -5.12 -4.70
C ASP A 74 13.19 -6.36 -3.86
N ASN A 75 14.00 -7.41 -3.94
CA ASN A 75 13.77 -8.67 -3.22
C ASN A 75 14.84 -8.93 -2.13
N VAL A 76 15.65 -7.93 -1.76
CA VAL A 76 16.62 -8.06 -0.68
C VAL A 76 15.92 -7.86 0.67
N LYS A 77 16.40 -8.59 1.69
CA LYS A 77 15.96 -8.48 3.08
C LYS A 77 17.06 -7.78 3.87
N PHE A 78 16.98 -6.46 3.98
CA PHE A 78 17.90 -5.72 4.84
C PHE A 78 17.50 -5.91 6.31
N GLY A 79 18.45 -6.35 7.14
CA GLY A 79 18.22 -6.62 8.57
C GLY A 79 18.26 -5.38 9.47
N LEU A 80 18.76 -4.26 8.95
CA LEU A 80 18.71 -2.94 9.57
C LEU A 80 17.76 -2.07 8.74
N PRO A 81 16.92 -1.22 9.37
CA PRO A 81 16.10 -0.24 8.67
C PRO A 81 16.93 0.92 8.10
#